data_AF-A0A2M8P642-F1
#
_entry.id   AF-A0A2M8P642-F1
#
_cell.length_a   1.000
_cell.length_b   1.000
_cell.length_c   1.000
_cell.angle_alpha   90.00
_cell.angle_beta   90.00
_cell.angle_gamma   90.00
#
_symmetry.space_group_name_H-M   'P 1'
#
loop_
_entity.id
_entity.type
_entity.pdbx_description
1 polymer ?
#
loop_
_entity_poly.entity_id
_entity_poly.type
_entity_poly.pdbx_seq_one_letter_code
_entity_poly.pdbx_strand_id
1 'polypeptide(L)'
;FSWTQQPRRAVLIGGGRAAAALAQTLMQEAPKDYQIIGYVPSATEPDPHMAGFKQLGTGADLPQMVQHHGVSELILAHDSPL
;
A
#
# COMPACT_ATOMS: atom_id res chain seq x y z
N PHE A 1 5.17 -28.30 -0.89
CA PHE A 1 5.27 -27.59 -2.18
C PHE A 1 3.86 -27.25 -2.64
N SER A 2 3.45 -25.98 -2.56
CA SER A 2 2.14 -25.51 -3.03
C SER A 2 2.32 -24.82 -4.37
N TRP A 3 1.65 -25.32 -5.41
CA TRP A 3 1.62 -24.70 -6.72
C TRP A 3 0.65 -23.50 -6.66
N THR A 4 1.13 -22.32 -7.09
CA THR A 4 0.39 -21.04 -7.29
C THR A 4 0.00 -20.16 -6.09
N GLN A 5 0.87 -19.94 -5.10
CA GLN A 5 0.70 -18.76 -4.23
C GLN A 5 1.17 -17.51 -5.01
N GLN A 6 0.24 -16.80 -5.67
CA GLN A 6 0.53 -15.50 -6.26
C GLN A 6 0.84 -14.49 -5.14
N PRO A 7 1.76 -13.52 -5.35
CA PRO A 7 2.03 -12.50 -4.36
C PRO A 7 0.74 -11.75 -4.02
N ARG A 8 0.55 -11.47 -2.74
CA ARG A 8 -0.61 -10.75 -2.24
C ARG A 8 -0.57 -9.33 -2.78
N ARG A 9 -1.66 -8.92 -3.40
CA ARG A 9 -1.79 -7.60 -4.01
C ARG A 9 -2.20 -6.64 -2.91
N ALA A 10 -1.25 -5.82 -2.49
CA ALA A 10 -1.38 -4.96 -1.34
C ALA A 10 -1.45 -3.47 -1.75
N VAL A 11 -2.30 -2.73 -1.04
CA VAL A 11 -2.34 -1.26 -1.09
C VAL A 11 -1.92 -0.72 0.27
N LEU A 12 -1.06 0.30 0.27
CA LEU A 12 -0.74 1.06 1.46
C LEU A 12 -1.75 2.19 1.67
N ILE A 13 -2.26 2.32 2.89
CA ILE A 13 -3.06 3.47 3.33
C ILE A 13 -2.16 4.35 4.18
N GLY A 14 -1.94 5.57 3.71
CA GLY A 14 -0.90 6.49 4.18
C GLY A 14 0.14 6.75 3.08
N GLY A 15 0.61 8.00 3.01
CA GLY A 15 1.69 8.48 2.15
C GLY A 15 2.90 9.01 2.92
N GLY A 16 2.87 8.93 4.26
CA GLY A 16 3.93 9.38 5.16
C GLY A 16 5.11 8.42 5.32
N ARG A 17 5.90 8.66 6.37
CA ARG A 17 7.18 7.96 6.58
C ARG A 17 6.98 6.48 6.93
N ALA A 18 6.00 6.17 7.76
CA ALA A 18 5.66 4.79 8.11
C ALA A 18 5.30 3.97 6.87
N ALA A 19 4.47 4.52 5.98
CA ALA A 19 4.06 3.87 4.74
C ALA A 19 5.27 3.61 3.83
N ALA A 20 6.14 4.61 3.65
CA ALA A 20 7.35 4.48 2.84
C ALA A 20 8.32 3.43 3.38
N ALA A 21 8.53 3.40 4.70
CA ALA A 21 9.39 2.41 5.35
C ALA A 21 8.84 0.99 5.17
N LEU A 22 7.55 0.79 5.42
CA LEU A 22 6.89 -0.51 5.23
C LEU A 22 6.97 -0.97 3.78
N ALA A 23 6.76 -0.07 2.83
CA ALA A 23 6.83 -0.39 1.41
C ALA A 23 8.23 -0.90 1.03
N GLN A 24 9.28 -0.21 1.48
CA GLN A 24 10.66 -0.60 1.24
C GLN A 24 11.00 -1.94 1.90
N THR A 25 10.60 -2.15 3.16
CA THR A 25 10.83 -3.41 3.87
C THR A 25 10.16 -4.58 3.15
N LEU A 26 8.90 -4.45 2.74
CA LEU A 26 8.20 -5.52 2.02
C LEU A 26 8.84 -5.83 0.67
N MET A 27 9.31 -4.81 -0.05
CA MET A 27 10.04 -5.00 -1.31
C MET A 27 11.40 -5.69 -1.12
N GLN A 28 12.07 -5.49 0.01
CA GLN A 28 13.39 -6.07 0.29
C GLN A 28 13.27 -7.48 0.87
N GLU A 29 12.41 -7.65 1.87
CA GLU A 29 12.36 -8.86 2.69
C GLU A 29 11.32 -9.89 2.20
N ALA A 30 10.26 -9.42 1.52
CA ALA A 30 9.15 -10.28 1.09
C ALA A 30 8.71 -10.06 -0.38
N PRO A 31 9.62 -9.88 -1.36
CA PRO A 31 9.25 -9.56 -2.74
C PRO A 31 8.48 -10.67 -3.47
N LYS A 32 8.50 -11.90 -2.96
CA LYS A 32 7.75 -13.03 -3.52
C LYS A 32 6.36 -13.18 -2.90
N ASP A 33 6.14 -12.57 -1.73
CA ASP A 33 4.91 -12.70 -0.97
C ASP A 33 3.99 -11.49 -1.19
N TYR A 34 4.55 -10.33 -1.53
CA TYR A 34 3.81 -9.09 -1.71
C TYR A 34 4.05 -8.44 -3.07
N GLN A 35 2.97 -7.93 -3.64
CA GLN A 35 2.97 -7.00 -4.76
C GLN A 35 2.29 -5.71 -4.29
N ILE A 36 3.08 -4.68 -4.00
CA ILE A 36 2.55 -3.35 -3.67
C ILE A 36 2.12 -2.68 -4.97
N ILE A 37 0.81 -2.46 -5.12
CA ILE A 37 0.26 -1.86 -6.34
C ILE A 37 0.24 -0.33 -6.31
N GLY A 38 0.39 0.26 -5.12
CA GLY A 38 0.43 1.70 -4.90
C GLY A 38 -0.04 2.06 -3.50
N TYR A 39 -0.35 3.34 -3.31
CA TYR A 39 -0.83 3.88 -2.04
C TYR A 39 -2.05 4.79 -2.21
N VAL A 40 -2.78 4.95 -1.10
CA VAL A 40 -3.87 5.91 -0.92
C VAL A 40 -3.51 6.78 0.27
N PRO A 41 -3.41 8.10 0.12
CA PRO A 41 -3.13 9.00 1.23
C PRO A 41 -4.16 8.94 2.35
N SER A 42 -3.71 9.23 3.57
CA SER A 42 -4.62 9.57 4.66
C SER A 42 -5.13 11.00 4.49
N ALA A 43 -6.38 11.25 4.89
CA ALA A 43 -6.96 12.60 4.90
C ALA A 43 -6.23 13.58 5.82
N THR A 44 -5.43 13.06 6.75
CA THR A 44 -4.65 13.84 7.73
C THR A 44 -3.25 14.20 7.23
N GLU A 45 -2.86 13.77 6.03
CA GLU A 45 -1.53 14.03 5.46
C GLU A 45 -1.60 15.24 4.52
N PRO A 46 -0.92 16.35 4.83
CA PRO A 46 -1.01 17.58 4.05
C PRO A 46 -0.29 17.52 2.70
N ASP A 47 0.76 16.70 2.59
CA ASP A 47 1.51 16.46 1.35
C ASP A 47 1.95 14.98 1.26
N PRO A 48 1.01 14.08 0.94
CA PRO A 48 1.29 12.66 0.91
C PRO A 48 2.08 12.33 -0.36
N HIS A 49 3.39 12.16 -0.23
CA HIS A 49 4.25 11.76 -1.33
C HIS A 49 5.14 10.58 -0.96
N MET A 50 4.90 9.44 -1.60
CA MET A 50 5.72 8.25 -1.46
C MET A 50 6.52 7.98 -2.74
N ALA A 51 7.80 8.33 -2.73
CA ALA A 51 8.69 8.20 -3.87
C ALA A 51 8.77 6.75 -4.37
N GLY A 52 8.65 6.56 -5.69
CA GLY A 52 8.69 5.24 -6.33
C GLY A 52 7.36 4.47 -6.30
N PHE A 53 6.31 5.00 -5.67
CA PHE A 53 5.00 4.38 -5.64
C PHE A 53 3.94 5.26 -6.28
N LYS A 54 2.97 4.61 -6.91
CA LYS A 54 1.84 5.30 -7.55
C LYS A 54 0.77 5.62 -6.51
N GLN A 55 0.32 6.87 -6.47
CA GLN A 55 -0.92 7.22 -5.80
C GLN A 55 -2.09 6.68 -6.63
N LEU A 56 -2.92 5.81 -6.04
CA LEU A 56 -4.02 5.15 -6.74
C LEU A 56 -5.33 5.95 -6.71
N GLY A 57 -5.45 6.88 -5.76
CA GLY A 57 -6.62 7.73 -5.59
C GLY A 57 -6.68 8.28 -4.17
N THR A 58 -7.89 8.38 -3.64
CA THR A 58 -8.24 8.85 -2.30
C THR A 58 -8.93 7.74 -1.50
N GLY A 59 -9.16 7.96 -0.21
CA GLY A 59 -9.92 7.02 0.63
C GLY A 59 -11.34 6.73 0.11
N ALA A 60 -11.95 7.66 -0.62
CA ALA A 60 -13.27 7.45 -1.21
C ALA A 60 -13.25 6.41 -2.35
N ASP A 61 -12.11 6.23 -3.02
CA ASP A 61 -11.95 5.33 -4.15
C ASP A 61 -11.67 3.88 -3.72
N LEU A 62 -11.44 3.64 -2.41
CA LEU A 62 -11.04 2.35 -1.85
C LEU A 62 -11.95 1.18 -2.28
N PRO A 63 -13.29 1.26 -2.17
CA PRO A 63 -14.16 0.14 -2.53
C PRO A 63 -14.04 -0.25 -4.01
N GLN A 64 -13.99 0.74 -4.90
CA GLN A 64 -13.85 0.50 -6.33
C GLN A 64 -12.44 -0.01 -6.68
N MET A 65 -11.41 0.58 -6.09
CA MET A 65 -10.01 0.21 -6.31
C MET A 65 -9.73 -1.24 -5.89
N VAL A 66 -10.26 -1.67 -4.74
CA VAL A 66 -10.09 -3.04 -4.25
C VAL A 66 -10.61 -4.05 -5.27
N GLN A 67 -11.80 -3.80 -5.82
CA GLN A 67 -12.41 -4.67 -6.83
C GLN A 67 -11.65 -4.59 -8.16
N HIS A 68 -11.38 -3.38 -8.65
CA HIS A 68 -10.78 -3.18 -9.98
C HIS A 68 -9.35 -3.72 -10.07
N HIS A 69 -8.56 -3.56 -9.00
CA HIS A 69 -7.17 -4.00 -8.98
C HIS A 69 -6.98 -5.38 -8.34
N GLY A 70 -8.03 -6.08 -7.93
CA GLY A 70 -7.92 -7.38 -7.27
C GLY A 70 -7.06 -7.32 -6.01
N VAL A 71 -7.26 -6.28 -5.19
CA VAL A 71 -6.51 -6.08 -3.95
C VAL A 71 -6.96 -7.13 -2.95
N SER A 72 -6.00 -7.88 -2.40
CA SER A 72 -6.26 -8.89 -1.38
C SER A 72 -5.98 -8.37 0.03
N GLU A 73 -5.15 -7.32 0.16
CA GLU A 73 -4.74 -6.77 1.45
C GLU A 73 -4.67 -5.24 1.43
N LEU A 74 -5.13 -4.64 2.53
CA LEU A 74 -4.98 -3.22 2.82
C LEU A 74 -4.04 -3.10 4.03
N ILE A 75 -2.94 -2.38 3.86
CA ILE A 75 -1.94 -2.17 4.91
C ILE A 75 -2.09 -0.73 5.40
N LEU A 76 -2.59 -0.55 6.61
CA LEU A 76 -2.70 0.78 7.22
C LEU A 76 -1.37 1.16 7.86
N ALA A 77 -0.81 2.26 7.39
CA ALA A 77 0.44 2.82 7.88
C ALA A 77 0.21 4.30 8.18
N HIS A 78 -0.19 4.59 9.42
CA HIS A 78 -0.34 5.97 9.87
C HIS A 78 0.91 6.39 10.65
N ASP A 79 1.39 7.61 10.40
CA ASP A 79 2.29 8.26 11.34
C ASP A 79 1.45 8.65 12.57
N SER A 80 1.88 8.26 13.78
CA SER A 80 1.23 8.76 15.00
C SER A 80 1.49 10.26 15.09
N PRO A 81 0.46 11.10 15.30
CA PRO A 81 0.71 12.47 15.72
C PRO A 81 1.38 12.38 17.09
N LEU A 82 2.66 12.75 17.14
CA LEU A 82 3.36 13.05 18.39
C LEU A 82 2.75 14.32 19.02
#